data_AF-A0A1H9LZ03-F1
#
_entry.id   AF-A0A1H9LZ03-F1
#
_cell.length_a   1.000
_cell.length_b   1.000
_cell.length_c   1.000
_cell.angle_alpha   90.00
_cell.angle_beta   90.00
_cell.angle_gamma   90.00
#
_symmetry.space_group_name_H-M   'P 1'
#
loop_
_entity.id
_entity.type
_entity.pdbx_description
1 polymer ?
#
loop_
_entity_poly.entity_id
_entity_poly.type
_entity_poly.pdbx_seq_one_letter_code
_entity_poly.pdbx_strand_id
1 'polypeptide(L)'
;MPLFDSYLMVDWSAAGTPTRGENSVWWALRRDVPEAAATVVTGNPATRAQACEQIADLLAAEREAGRRVLAGFDFPFGYPRGTATALTGKADWASLWTKLAAMVEDGPDNRNNRFAVAAELNAGFPGEGPFWGHPQQHVYPGLTPTKPPLRAEHPPQRRRVEEDVRGAKTEWQLAGAGSVGGQALVGIAFLERLRADPRLREAIRIWPFETGLSVPPNAPIVLAEIYPALVSVTREAGVPLDRTQVIAMAEHFAALDGREALASCFELPGVTDAELRREIVEEEGWILGHPRSELAPPSKPTRSRPPSRPPYDYIRAPGEITRRSFEIIRSELDVSALPPDVAPLALRVVHASGMPEVAADLVSSAGAGQAGLGALAAGAPILCDVRMVAAGIMQARLTAGNEVVVALDQPGAAKLAAETSLTRTAAGLERLAERFDGAIVVIGNAPTALFRLLELVAEGAPRPALVLGFPVGFVGAAESKAALAANEFGIPFIALNGRRGGSAMASAAVNALILGGADA
;
A
#
# COMPACT_ATOMS: atom_id res chain seq x y z
N MET A 1 13.51 -31.72 -19.15
CA MET A 1 12.09 -32.12 -19.15
C MET A 1 11.37 -31.33 -18.08
N PRO A 2 10.10 -30.91 -18.32
CA PRO A 2 9.31 -30.24 -17.29
C PRO A 2 9.23 -31.06 -16.00
N LEU A 3 9.26 -30.38 -14.86
CA LEU A 3 9.11 -30.96 -13.53
C LEU A 3 7.64 -31.29 -13.23
N PHE A 4 6.71 -30.48 -13.76
CA PHE A 4 5.27 -30.58 -13.55
C PHE A 4 4.49 -30.55 -14.86
N ASP A 5 3.37 -31.28 -14.88
CA ASP A 5 2.44 -31.33 -16.02
C ASP A 5 1.32 -30.29 -15.87
N SER A 6 1.04 -29.89 -14.63
CA SER A 6 -0.10 -29.04 -14.27
C SER A 6 0.27 -27.97 -13.23
N TYR A 7 -0.32 -26.79 -13.39
CA TYR A 7 -0.03 -25.60 -12.59
C TYR A 7 -1.34 -25.02 -12.07
N LEU A 8 -1.64 -25.26 -10.80
CA LEU A 8 -2.79 -24.70 -10.11
C LEU A 8 -2.36 -23.46 -9.34
N MET A 9 -2.93 -22.30 -9.62
CA MET A 9 -2.65 -21.07 -8.87
C MET A 9 -3.92 -20.56 -8.24
N VAL A 10 -3.86 -20.24 -6.95
CA VAL A 10 -5.02 -19.87 -6.14
C VAL A 10 -4.76 -18.53 -5.47
N ASP A 11 -5.61 -17.56 -5.77
CA ASP A 11 -5.76 -16.35 -4.98
C ASP A 11 -6.80 -16.61 -3.88
N TRP A 12 -6.41 -16.37 -2.63
CA TRP A 12 -7.17 -16.79 -1.46
C TRP A 12 -7.75 -15.60 -0.72
N SER A 13 -9.01 -15.69 -0.28
CA SER A 13 -9.69 -14.59 0.40
C SER A 13 -10.18 -15.00 1.78
N ALA A 14 -9.96 -14.12 2.76
CA ALA A 14 -10.52 -14.22 4.09
C ALA A 14 -11.91 -13.56 4.21
N ALA A 15 -12.62 -13.26 3.12
CA ALA A 15 -13.96 -12.65 3.18
C ALA A 15 -14.89 -13.39 4.15
N GLY A 16 -15.62 -12.65 5.00
CA GLY A 16 -16.52 -13.24 6.00
C GLY A 16 -17.91 -13.59 5.47
N THR A 17 -18.15 -13.33 4.19
CA THR A 17 -19.44 -13.51 3.50
C THR A 17 -19.19 -14.10 2.12
N PRO A 18 -20.18 -14.76 1.49
CA PRO A 18 -20.04 -15.25 0.12
C PRO A 18 -19.74 -14.10 -0.84
N THR A 19 -18.76 -14.26 -1.73
CA THR A 19 -18.31 -13.18 -2.62
C THR A 19 -17.78 -13.78 -3.93
N ARG A 20 -18.03 -13.10 -5.04
CA ARG A 20 -17.51 -13.40 -6.39
C ARG A 20 -16.95 -12.12 -7.00
N GLY A 21 -16.11 -12.25 -8.01
CA GLY A 21 -15.45 -11.11 -8.67
C GLY A 21 -14.24 -10.64 -7.88
N GLU A 22 -14.09 -9.34 -7.69
CA GLU A 22 -12.91 -8.76 -7.04
C GLU A 22 -12.81 -9.16 -5.56
N ASN A 23 -11.59 -9.35 -5.07
CA ASN A 23 -11.28 -9.66 -3.66
C ASN A 23 -11.96 -10.96 -3.14
N SER A 24 -12.18 -11.93 -4.03
CA SER A 24 -12.75 -13.25 -3.72
C SER A 24 -11.82 -14.37 -4.13
N VAL A 25 -12.12 -15.61 -3.76
CA VAL A 25 -11.24 -16.74 -4.12
C VAL A 25 -11.28 -16.97 -5.63
N TRP A 26 -10.12 -16.94 -6.28
CA TRP A 26 -9.93 -17.32 -7.67
C TRP A 26 -8.94 -18.45 -7.77
N TRP A 27 -9.15 -19.36 -8.71
CA TRP A 27 -8.13 -20.33 -9.09
C TRP A 27 -8.03 -20.47 -10.60
N ALA A 28 -6.83 -20.78 -11.08
CA ALA A 28 -6.56 -21.17 -12.45
C ALA A 28 -5.75 -22.46 -12.48
N LEU A 29 -6.18 -23.43 -13.28
CA LEU A 29 -5.44 -24.65 -13.56
C LEU A 29 -5.01 -24.64 -15.02
N ARG A 30 -3.70 -24.59 -15.23
CA ARG A 30 -3.08 -24.82 -16.54
C ARG A 30 -2.59 -26.26 -16.64
N ARG A 31 -2.83 -26.91 -17.78
CA ARG A 31 -2.31 -28.25 -18.10
C ARG A 31 -1.50 -28.21 -19.38
N ASP A 32 -0.28 -28.72 -19.31
CA ASP A 32 0.65 -28.84 -20.42
C ASP A 32 0.85 -30.32 -20.73
N VAL A 33 -0.13 -30.92 -21.41
CA VAL A 33 -0.10 -32.33 -21.80
C VAL A 33 0.77 -32.49 -23.05
N PRO A 34 1.68 -33.49 -23.11
CA PRO A 34 2.42 -33.79 -24.33
C PRO A 34 1.48 -33.96 -25.53
N GLU A 35 1.87 -33.41 -26.69
CA GLU A 35 1.16 -33.57 -27.98
C GLU A 35 -0.24 -32.90 -28.05
N ALA A 36 -0.64 -32.13 -27.04
CA ALA A 36 -1.86 -31.34 -27.05
C ALA A 36 -1.56 -29.85 -26.79
N ALA A 37 -2.47 -28.97 -27.20
CA ALA A 37 -2.40 -27.56 -26.85
C ALA A 37 -2.60 -27.39 -25.33
N ALA A 38 -1.81 -26.49 -24.71
CA ALA A 38 -1.99 -26.14 -23.31
C ALA A 38 -3.42 -25.64 -23.07
N THR A 39 -4.03 -26.09 -21.97
CA THR A 39 -5.39 -25.67 -21.57
C THR A 39 -5.33 -24.90 -20.27
N VAL A 40 -6.18 -23.88 -20.14
CA VAL A 40 -6.34 -23.10 -18.91
C VAL A 40 -7.82 -23.06 -18.54
N VAL A 41 -8.14 -23.51 -17.34
CA VAL A 41 -9.49 -23.41 -16.76
C VAL A 41 -9.45 -22.60 -15.48
N THR A 42 -10.49 -21.81 -15.23
CA THR A 42 -10.58 -20.94 -14.05
C THR A 42 -11.85 -21.16 -13.27
N GLY A 43 -11.80 -20.98 -11.95
CA GLY A 43 -12.98 -20.95 -11.09
C GLY A 43 -12.97 -19.76 -10.14
N ASN A 44 -14.18 -19.31 -9.78
CA ASN A 44 -14.43 -18.26 -8.79
C ASN A 44 -15.58 -18.70 -7.87
N PRO A 45 -15.34 -19.68 -6.99
CA PRO A 45 -16.34 -20.15 -6.04
C PRO A 45 -16.82 -19.00 -5.14
N ALA A 46 -18.11 -19.03 -4.76
CA ALA A 46 -18.67 -17.97 -3.91
C ALA A 46 -18.19 -18.09 -2.46
N THR A 47 -17.81 -19.29 -2.03
CA THR A 47 -17.39 -19.58 -0.65
C THR A 47 -16.09 -20.38 -0.61
N ARG A 48 -15.33 -20.25 0.48
CA ARG A 48 -14.14 -21.05 0.74
C ARG A 48 -14.48 -22.53 0.82
N ALA A 49 -15.60 -22.92 1.42
CA ALA A 49 -16.04 -24.33 1.42
C ALA A 49 -16.17 -24.88 -0.01
N GLN A 50 -16.77 -24.13 -0.94
CA GLN A 50 -16.82 -24.51 -2.36
C GLN A 50 -15.43 -24.55 -3.00
N ALA A 51 -14.55 -23.59 -2.65
CA ALA A 51 -13.18 -23.57 -3.14
C ALA A 51 -12.38 -24.79 -2.67
N CYS A 52 -12.50 -25.16 -1.40
CA CYS A 52 -11.83 -26.30 -0.80
C CYS A 52 -12.19 -27.60 -1.53
N GLU A 53 -13.49 -27.85 -1.73
CA GLU A 53 -13.97 -29.04 -2.44
C GLU A 53 -13.49 -29.03 -3.90
N GLN A 54 -13.65 -27.92 -4.62
CA GLN A 54 -13.20 -27.82 -6.01
C GLN A 54 -11.69 -28.05 -6.15
N ILE A 55 -10.87 -27.46 -5.28
CA ILE A 55 -9.42 -27.62 -5.32
C ILE A 55 -9.04 -29.07 -5.00
N ALA A 56 -9.67 -29.69 -4.00
CA ALA A 56 -9.41 -31.08 -3.66
C ALA A 56 -9.78 -32.03 -4.82
N ASP A 57 -10.93 -31.80 -5.46
CA ASP A 57 -11.37 -32.56 -6.63
C ASP A 57 -10.44 -32.39 -7.83
N LEU A 58 -9.99 -31.16 -8.11
CA LEU A 58 -9.00 -30.90 -9.16
C LEU A 58 -7.71 -31.65 -8.90
N LEU A 59 -7.13 -31.53 -7.70
CA LEU A 59 -5.89 -32.21 -7.34
C LEU A 59 -6.02 -33.73 -7.38
N ALA A 60 -7.16 -34.28 -6.94
CA ALA A 60 -7.42 -35.72 -7.00
C ALA A 60 -7.49 -36.21 -8.45
N ALA A 61 -8.19 -35.46 -9.33
CA ALA A 61 -8.29 -35.79 -10.75
C ALA A 61 -6.93 -35.70 -11.48
N GLU A 62 -6.08 -34.72 -11.14
CA GLU A 62 -4.72 -34.64 -11.68
C GLU A 62 -3.86 -35.84 -11.23
N ARG A 63 -3.94 -36.21 -9.95
CA ARG A 63 -3.25 -37.39 -9.40
C ARG A 63 -3.72 -38.69 -10.07
N GLU A 64 -5.02 -38.89 -10.22
CA GLU A 64 -5.60 -40.08 -10.88
C GLU A 64 -5.15 -40.20 -12.33
N ALA A 65 -4.96 -39.08 -13.00
CA ALA A 65 -4.44 -39.04 -14.36
C ALA A 65 -2.90 -39.11 -14.44
N GLY A 66 -2.21 -39.35 -13.32
CA GLY A 66 -0.76 -39.50 -13.25
C GLY A 66 0.03 -38.21 -13.49
N ARG A 67 -0.61 -37.04 -13.40
CA ARG A 67 0.02 -35.73 -13.64
C ARG A 67 0.63 -35.16 -12.36
N ARG A 68 1.84 -34.61 -12.47
CA ARG A 68 2.48 -33.86 -11.38
C ARG A 68 1.97 -32.43 -11.36
N VAL A 69 1.62 -31.95 -10.17
CA VAL A 69 1.00 -30.64 -9.96
C VAL A 69 1.88 -29.73 -9.11
N LEU A 70 2.16 -28.54 -9.60
CA LEU A 70 2.56 -27.40 -8.77
C LEU A 70 1.31 -26.60 -8.39
N ALA A 71 0.99 -26.55 -7.10
CA ALA A 71 -0.15 -25.80 -6.59
C ALA A 71 0.33 -24.60 -5.73
N GLY A 72 0.19 -23.40 -6.28
CA GLY A 72 0.55 -22.14 -5.63
C GLY A 72 -0.64 -21.49 -4.92
N PHE A 73 -0.45 -21.00 -3.70
CA PHE A 73 -1.47 -20.28 -2.93
C PHE A 73 -0.99 -18.90 -2.46
N ASP A 74 -1.81 -17.86 -2.69
CA ASP A 74 -1.51 -16.47 -2.29
C ASP A 74 -1.87 -16.22 -0.81
N PHE A 75 -1.10 -16.82 0.09
CA PHE A 75 -1.02 -16.45 1.50
C PHE A 75 0.22 -17.05 2.17
N PRO A 76 0.71 -16.43 3.26
CA PRO A 76 1.81 -16.94 4.06
C PRO A 76 1.58 -18.37 4.59
N PHE A 77 2.54 -19.26 4.35
CA PHE A 77 2.52 -20.64 4.86
C PHE A 77 3.02 -20.75 6.30
N GLY A 78 3.77 -19.76 6.80
CA GLY A 78 4.32 -19.77 8.14
C GLY A 78 4.27 -18.41 8.80
N TYR A 79 4.85 -18.35 9.99
CA TYR A 79 4.97 -17.14 10.80
C TYR A 79 6.44 -16.89 11.12
N PRO A 80 6.80 -15.68 11.54
CA PRO A 80 8.19 -15.36 11.90
C PRO A 80 8.77 -16.37 12.90
N ARG A 81 10.06 -16.69 12.77
CA ARG A 81 10.76 -17.66 13.63
C ARG A 81 10.46 -17.46 15.12
N GLY A 82 10.36 -18.56 15.85
CA GLY A 82 9.96 -18.59 17.26
C GLY A 82 8.45 -18.50 17.49
N THR A 83 7.63 -18.23 16.47
CA THR A 83 6.16 -18.22 16.61
C THR A 83 5.61 -19.61 16.90
N ALA A 84 6.08 -20.65 16.21
CA ALA A 84 5.61 -22.01 16.46
C ALA A 84 6.00 -22.44 17.87
N THR A 85 7.23 -22.11 18.30
CA THR A 85 7.70 -22.38 19.66
C THR A 85 6.83 -21.69 20.71
N ALA A 86 6.53 -20.39 20.53
CA ALA A 86 5.71 -19.64 21.48
C ALA A 86 4.28 -20.21 21.61
N LEU A 87 3.69 -20.68 20.51
CA LEU A 87 2.29 -21.10 20.48
C LEU A 87 2.07 -22.60 20.74
N THR A 88 3.08 -23.43 20.50
CA THR A 88 2.97 -24.90 20.54
C THR A 88 4.01 -25.57 21.44
N GLY A 89 5.04 -24.84 21.88
CA GLY A 89 6.18 -25.37 22.63
C GLY A 89 7.23 -26.06 21.76
N LYS A 90 7.07 -26.07 20.43
CA LYS A 90 8.01 -26.68 19.48
C LYS A 90 8.30 -25.75 18.30
N ALA A 91 9.55 -25.73 17.87
CA ALA A 91 9.99 -25.01 16.67
C ALA A 91 9.68 -25.81 15.41
N ASP A 92 8.40 -26.11 15.17
CA ASP A 92 7.97 -26.84 13.97
C ASP A 92 6.65 -26.32 13.40
N TRP A 93 6.65 -26.09 12.08
CA TRP A 93 5.53 -25.60 11.30
C TRP A 93 4.32 -26.53 11.40
N ALA A 94 4.53 -27.84 11.48
CA ALA A 94 3.47 -28.84 11.44
C ALA A 94 2.59 -28.76 12.69
N SER A 95 3.19 -28.63 13.88
CA SER A 95 2.47 -28.44 15.14
C SER A 95 1.67 -27.14 15.13
N LEU A 96 2.22 -26.07 14.53
CA LEU A 96 1.50 -24.81 14.37
C LEU A 96 0.30 -24.98 13.43
N TRP A 97 0.48 -25.61 12.26
CA TRP A 97 -0.59 -25.88 11.31
C TRP A 97 -1.70 -26.73 11.92
N THR A 98 -1.36 -27.82 12.61
CA THR A 98 -2.33 -28.66 13.33
C THR A 98 -3.09 -27.87 14.39
N LYS A 99 -2.41 -27.01 15.16
CA LYS A 99 -3.05 -26.14 16.15
C LYS A 99 -4.03 -25.16 15.48
N LEU A 100 -3.61 -24.47 14.41
CA LEU A 100 -4.45 -23.53 13.68
C LEU A 100 -5.67 -24.22 13.06
N ALA A 101 -5.49 -25.39 12.45
CA ALA A 101 -6.57 -26.17 11.86
C ALA A 101 -7.60 -26.64 12.89
N ALA A 102 -7.16 -26.92 14.12
CA ALA A 102 -8.05 -27.29 15.22
C ALA A 102 -8.84 -26.10 15.79
N MET A 103 -8.28 -24.89 15.75
CA MET A 103 -8.92 -23.67 16.27
C MET A 103 -9.82 -22.98 15.25
N VAL A 104 -9.48 -23.03 13.95
CA VAL A 104 -10.18 -22.27 12.91
C VAL A 104 -11.45 -23.00 12.45
N GLU A 105 -12.57 -22.34 12.72
CA GLU A 105 -13.89 -22.67 12.20
C GLU A 105 -14.18 -21.81 10.96
N ASP A 106 -14.55 -22.46 9.86
CA ASP A 106 -14.91 -21.81 8.61
C ASP A 106 -16.16 -22.45 8.02
N GLY A 107 -17.27 -21.71 8.07
CA GLY A 107 -18.60 -22.18 7.72
C GLY A 107 -18.84 -22.23 6.20
N PRO A 108 -19.88 -22.96 5.76
CA PRO A 108 -20.23 -23.09 4.35
C PRO A 108 -20.61 -21.76 3.68
N ASP A 109 -20.89 -20.72 4.47
CA ASP A 109 -21.27 -19.36 4.06
C ASP A 109 -20.15 -18.32 4.28
N ASN A 110 -18.89 -18.75 4.41
CA ASN A 110 -17.71 -17.92 4.71
C ASN A 110 -17.65 -17.30 6.10
N ARG A 111 -18.64 -17.48 6.98
CA ARG A 111 -18.49 -17.05 8.38
C ARG A 111 -17.37 -17.85 9.03
N ASN A 112 -16.44 -17.15 9.67
CA ASN A 112 -15.28 -17.78 10.30
C ASN A 112 -14.90 -17.05 11.59
N ASN A 113 -14.20 -17.78 12.46
CA ASN A 113 -13.81 -17.31 13.79
C ASN A 113 -12.39 -16.70 13.84
N ARG A 114 -11.77 -16.33 12.70
CA ARG A 114 -10.35 -15.94 12.64
C ARG A 114 -9.91 -14.85 13.65
N PHE A 115 -10.79 -13.90 13.96
CA PHE A 115 -10.49 -12.85 14.93
C PHE A 115 -10.48 -13.39 16.36
N ALA A 116 -11.40 -14.30 16.69
CA ALA A 116 -11.40 -14.99 17.98
C ALA A 116 -10.18 -15.90 18.11
N VAL A 117 -9.82 -16.62 17.06
CA VAL A 117 -8.59 -17.43 17.01
C VAL A 117 -7.36 -16.57 17.28
N ALA A 118 -7.20 -15.44 16.58
CA ALA A 118 -6.06 -14.58 16.79
C ALA A 118 -6.00 -13.96 18.21
N ALA A 119 -7.15 -13.64 18.79
CA ALA A 119 -7.26 -13.19 20.16
C ALA A 119 -6.80 -14.28 21.16
N GLU A 120 -7.19 -15.53 20.92
CA GLU A 120 -6.74 -16.67 21.72
C GLU A 120 -5.24 -16.96 21.54
N LEU A 121 -4.72 -16.86 20.31
CA LEU A 121 -3.29 -16.98 20.06
C LEU A 121 -2.49 -15.87 20.76
N ASN A 122 -3.02 -14.65 20.81
CA ASN A 122 -2.40 -13.54 21.54
C ASN A 122 -2.21 -13.85 23.03
N ALA A 123 -3.11 -14.63 23.64
CA ALA A 123 -2.97 -15.06 25.04
C ALA A 123 -1.78 -16.02 25.28
N GLY A 124 -1.22 -16.61 24.21
CA GLY A 124 -0.01 -17.42 24.26
C GLY A 124 1.29 -16.61 24.35
N PHE A 125 1.22 -15.28 24.20
CA PHE A 125 2.39 -14.40 24.27
C PHE A 125 2.42 -13.60 25.58
N PRO A 126 3.62 -13.18 26.03
CA PRO A 126 3.72 -12.28 27.17
C PRO A 126 3.10 -10.90 26.86
N GLY A 127 2.12 -10.52 27.69
CA GLY A 127 1.34 -9.29 27.56
C GLY A 127 0.35 -9.33 26.38
N GLU A 128 -0.08 -8.17 25.89
CA GLU A 128 -0.80 -8.00 24.62
C GLU A 128 -0.04 -8.63 23.44
N GLY A 129 -0.58 -9.65 22.78
CA GLY A 129 0.13 -10.38 21.74
C GLY A 129 0.31 -9.64 20.40
N PRO A 130 1.05 -10.24 19.45
CA PRO A 130 1.45 -9.58 18.22
C PRO A 130 0.34 -9.48 17.17
N PHE A 131 -0.70 -10.31 17.20
CA PHE A 131 -1.81 -10.23 16.25
C PHE A 131 -2.66 -8.98 16.49
N TRP A 132 -3.15 -8.36 15.42
CA TRP A 132 -3.97 -7.16 15.48
C TRP A 132 -4.83 -6.95 14.23
N GLY A 133 -5.77 -6.02 14.32
CA GLY A 133 -6.67 -5.61 13.25
C GLY A 133 -7.98 -6.38 13.29
N HIS A 134 -9.09 -5.69 13.54
CA HIS A 134 -10.44 -6.23 13.41
C HIS A 134 -11.42 -5.08 13.14
N PRO A 135 -12.64 -5.35 12.65
CA PRO A 135 -13.65 -4.30 12.50
C PRO A 135 -13.94 -3.59 13.83
N GLN A 136 -13.99 -2.26 13.83
CA GLN A 136 -14.20 -1.45 15.05
C GLN A 136 -15.52 -1.74 15.77
N GLN A 137 -16.50 -2.32 15.07
CA GLN A 137 -17.81 -2.65 15.59
C GLN A 137 -17.82 -3.91 16.47
N HIS A 138 -16.74 -4.69 16.45
CA HIS A 138 -16.59 -5.92 17.24
C HIS A 138 -15.44 -5.76 18.23
N VAL A 139 -15.55 -6.40 19.40
CA VAL A 139 -14.51 -6.40 20.42
C VAL A 139 -14.08 -7.84 20.69
N TYR A 140 -12.78 -8.08 20.61
CA TYR A 140 -12.17 -9.37 20.89
C TYR A 140 -11.15 -9.20 22.03
N PRO A 141 -11.37 -9.78 23.22
CA PRO A 141 -10.43 -9.66 24.33
C PRO A 141 -9.02 -10.10 23.94
N GLY A 142 -8.02 -9.23 24.09
CA GLY A 142 -6.64 -9.55 23.73
C GLY A 142 -6.26 -9.33 22.26
N LEU A 143 -7.16 -8.79 21.42
CA LEU A 143 -6.85 -8.40 20.04
C LEU A 143 -7.20 -6.93 19.82
N THR A 144 -6.21 -6.12 19.45
CA THR A 144 -6.40 -4.69 19.21
C THR A 144 -6.86 -4.39 17.79
N PRO A 145 -7.62 -3.29 17.57
CA PRO A 145 -8.01 -2.87 16.22
C PRO A 145 -6.85 -2.25 15.44
N THR A 146 -5.80 -1.80 16.13
CA THR A 146 -4.61 -1.18 15.55
C THR A 146 -3.34 -1.84 16.05
N LYS A 147 -2.22 -1.60 15.36
CA LYS A 147 -0.95 -2.24 15.64
C LYS A 147 -0.50 -2.00 17.09
N PRO A 148 -0.24 -3.05 17.89
CA PRO A 148 0.27 -2.89 19.24
C PRO A 148 1.74 -2.43 19.24
N PRO A 149 2.24 -1.87 20.35
CA PRO A 149 3.65 -1.56 20.52
C PRO A 149 4.55 -2.79 20.34
N LEU A 150 5.75 -2.57 19.80
CA LEU A 150 6.74 -3.63 19.67
C LEU A 150 7.23 -4.09 21.05
N ARG A 151 7.35 -5.40 21.23
CA ARG A 151 7.91 -6.03 22.42
C ARG A 151 9.08 -6.93 22.05
N ALA A 152 10.13 -6.90 22.86
CA ALA A 152 11.35 -7.66 22.60
C ALA A 152 11.14 -9.16 22.83
N GLU A 153 10.15 -9.52 23.65
CA GLU A 153 9.79 -10.90 23.99
C GLU A 153 8.93 -11.58 22.92
N HIS A 154 8.46 -10.84 21.92
CA HIS A 154 7.65 -11.39 20.83
C HIS A 154 8.52 -11.83 19.66
N PRO A 155 8.04 -12.80 18.85
CA PRO A 155 8.65 -13.09 17.57
C PRO A 155 8.77 -11.83 16.69
N PRO A 156 9.67 -11.85 15.69
CA PRO A 156 9.85 -10.74 14.77
C PRO A 156 8.54 -10.31 14.10
N GLN A 157 8.49 -9.06 13.65
CA GLN A 157 7.29 -8.50 13.01
C GLN A 157 7.07 -9.01 11.58
N ARG A 158 8.05 -9.69 10.99
CA ARG A 158 8.08 -10.19 9.63
C ARG A 158 8.90 -11.46 9.59
N ARG A 159 8.56 -12.40 8.71
CA ARG A 159 9.46 -13.46 8.31
C ARG A 159 10.57 -12.85 7.49
N ARG A 160 11.62 -13.63 7.27
CA ARG A 160 12.76 -13.17 6.51
C ARG A 160 12.36 -12.78 5.07
N VAL A 161 11.42 -13.49 4.45
CA VAL A 161 11.00 -13.20 3.08
C VAL A 161 10.30 -11.84 2.93
N GLU A 162 9.50 -11.36 3.90
CA GLU A 162 8.87 -10.04 3.80
C GLU A 162 9.82 -8.87 4.14
N GLU A 163 11.03 -9.14 4.63
CA GLU A 163 12.08 -8.12 4.71
C GLU A 163 12.61 -7.76 3.32
N ASP A 164 12.62 -8.73 2.39
CA ASP A 164 13.18 -8.60 1.05
C ASP A 164 12.10 -8.26 0.00
N VAL A 165 10.86 -8.72 0.18
CA VAL A 165 9.75 -8.44 -0.73
C VAL A 165 9.13 -7.07 -0.45
N ARG A 166 9.39 -6.10 -1.35
CA ARG A 166 8.75 -4.78 -1.28
C ARG A 166 7.23 -4.91 -1.36
N GLY A 167 6.55 -4.37 -0.36
CA GLY A 167 5.08 -4.33 -0.31
C GLY A 167 4.44 -5.48 0.44
N ALA A 168 5.19 -6.55 0.73
CA ALA A 168 4.71 -7.64 1.57
C ALA A 168 4.33 -7.14 2.97
N LYS A 169 3.24 -7.70 3.48
CA LYS A 169 2.60 -7.31 4.73
C LYS A 169 2.84 -8.39 5.77
N THR A 170 2.78 -7.99 7.02
CA THR A 170 2.95 -8.91 8.14
C THR A 170 1.72 -9.80 8.32
N GLU A 171 1.97 -11.05 8.67
CA GLU A 171 0.99 -12.07 9.08
C GLU A 171 0.26 -11.69 10.36
N TRP A 172 0.80 -10.75 11.13
CA TRP A 172 0.19 -10.24 12.35
C TRP A 172 -1.07 -9.39 12.10
N GLN A 173 -1.22 -8.81 10.90
CA GLN A 173 -2.35 -7.93 10.56
C GLN A 173 -3.51 -8.71 9.93
N LEU A 174 -4.67 -8.76 10.62
CA LEU A 174 -5.83 -9.56 10.18
C LEU A 174 -6.88 -8.77 9.38
N ALA A 175 -6.87 -7.44 9.45
CA ALA A 175 -7.83 -6.58 8.77
C ALA A 175 -7.21 -5.25 8.30
N GLY A 176 -7.86 -4.62 7.33
CA GLY A 176 -7.41 -3.36 6.71
C GLY A 176 -6.73 -3.58 5.36
N ALA A 177 -6.26 -2.49 4.74
CA ALA A 177 -5.71 -2.54 3.39
C ALA A 177 -4.47 -3.46 3.30
N GLY A 178 -4.57 -4.51 2.48
CA GLY A 178 -3.51 -5.48 2.24
C GLY A 178 -3.25 -6.46 3.40
N SER A 179 -4.16 -6.59 4.36
CA SER A 179 -3.98 -7.52 5.48
C SER A 179 -3.92 -8.98 5.02
N VAL A 180 -2.85 -9.70 5.35
CA VAL A 180 -2.65 -11.11 4.99
C VAL A 180 -2.86 -12.09 6.15
N GLY A 181 -2.83 -11.61 7.41
CA GLY A 181 -2.95 -12.47 8.58
C GLY A 181 -4.27 -13.23 8.64
N GLY A 182 -5.36 -12.58 8.23
CA GLY A 182 -6.67 -13.24 8.14
C GLY A 182 -6.69 -14.34 7.07
N GLN A 183 -6.00 -14.13 5.95
CA GLN A 183 -5.85 -15.13 4.87
C GLN A 183 -4.97 -16.30 5.34
N ALA A 184 -3.86 -16.02 6.02
CA ALA A 184 -2.96 -17.03 6.58
C ALA A 184 -3.69 -17.97 7.56
N LEU A 185 -4.47 -17.43 8.52
CA LEU A 185 -5.21 -18.27 9.47
C LEU A 185 -6.18 -19.24 8.79
N VAL A 186 -7.06 -18.74 7.92
CA VAL A 186 -8.06 -19.60 7.25
C VAL A 186 -7.45 -20.46 6.14
N GLY A 187 -6.39 -19.99 5.50
CA GLY A 187 -5.64 -20.68 4.45
C GLY A 187 -4.82 -21.85 4.99
N ILE A 188 -4.03 -21.65 6.05
CA ILE A 188 -3.25 -22.72 6.69
C ILE A 188 -4.18 -23.82 7.21
N ALA A 189 -5.30 -23.46 7.85
CA ALA A 189 -6.30 -24.43 8.29
C ALA A 189 -6.89 -25.24 7.13
N PHE A 190 -7.09 -24.61 5.96
CA PHE A 190 -7.48 -25.32 4.74
C PHE A 190 -6.39 -26.26 4.24
N LEU A 191 -5.14 -25.81 4.13
CA LEU A 191 -4.04 -26.65 3.64
C LEU A 191 -3.79 -27.87 4.53
N GLU A 192 -3.91 -27.72 5.84
CA GLU A 192 -3.79 -28.87 6.77
C GLU A 192 -4.92 -29.88 6.55
N ARG A 193 -6.16 -29.42 6.33
CA ARG A 193 -7.29 -30.30 5.98
C ARG A 193 -7.09 -30.98 4.62
N LEU A 194 -6.56 -30.25 3.64
CA LEU A 194 -6.25 -30.77 2.30
C LEU A 194 -5.15 -31.84 2.37
N ARG A 195 -4.11 -31.63 3.19
CA ARG A 195 -3.04 -32.60 3.46
C ARG A 195 -3.56 -33.83 4.22
N ALA A 196 -4.63 -33.69 5.01
CA ALA A 196 -5.28 -34.80 5.70
C ALA A 196 -6.30 -35.57 4.83
N ASP A 197 -6.71 -35.02 3.67
CA ASP A 197 -7.71 -35.65 2.79
C ASP A 197 -7.23 -37.05 2.34
N PRO A 198 -8.00 -38.13 2.57
CA PRO A 198 -7.62 -39.49 2.18
C PRO A 198 -7.24 -39.66 0.71
N ARG A 199 -7.80 -38.82 -0.18
CA ARG A 199 -7.51 -38.82 -1.62
C ARG A 199 -6.15 -38.22 -1.95
N LEU A 200 -5.58 -37.40 -1.05
CA LEU A 200 -4.41 -36.55 -1.34
C LEU A 200 -3.25 -36.70 -0.35
N ARG A 201 -3.50 -37.21 0.86
CA ARG A 201 -2.54 -37.23 1.99
C ARG A 201 -1.19 -37.90 1.71
N GLU A 202 -1.16 -38.86 0.80
CA GLU A 202 0.08 -39.54 0.40
C GLU A 202 0.81 -38.79 -0.73
N ALA A 203 0.09 -37.98 -1.50
CA ALA A 203 0.55 -37.31 -2.71
C ALA A 203 1.05 -35.88 -2.49
N ILE A 204 0.52 -35.18 -1.48
CA ILE A 204 0.87 -33.79 -1.18
C ILE A 204 2.24 -33.71 -0.48
N ARG A 205 3.06 -32.76 -0.92
CA ARG A 205 4.21 -32.24 -0.15
C ARG A 205 4.17 -30.73 -0.07
N ILE A 206 4.50 -30.19 1.10
CA ILE A 206 4.55 -28.75 1.35
C ILE A 206 5.98 -28.24 1.17
N TRP A 207 6.22 -27.39 0.17
CA TRP A 207 7.49 -26.68 0.05
C TRP A 207 7.44 -25.35 0.85
N PRO A 208 8.51 -24.96 1.55
CA PRO A 208 9.81 -25.64 1.67
C PRO A 208 9.88 -26.70 2.79
N PHE A 209 8.84 -26.76 3.62
CA PHE A 209 8.80 -27.46 4.89
C PHE A 209 9.12 -28.96 4.85
N GLU A 210 8.58 -29.71 3.88
CA GLU A 210 8.75 -31.16 3.76
C GLU A 210 9.82 -31.54 2.72
N THR A 211 10.37 -30.57 2.01
CA THR A 211 11.19 -30.77 0.80
C THR A 211 12.59 -30.18 0.92
N GLY A 212 12.89 -29.43 1.99
CA GLY A 212 14.24 -28.97 2.32
C GLY A 212 14.83 -28.02 1.28
N LEU A 213 14.01 -27.10 0.74
CA LEU A 213 14.42 -26.15 -0.31
C LEU A 213 14.90 -26.85 -1.58
N SER A 214 14.12 -27.81 -2.05
CA SER A 214 14.36 -28.48 -3.33
C SER A 214 13.03 -28.90 -3.96
N VAL A 215 13.05 -29.21 -5.25
CA VAL A 215 11.91 -29.86 -5.90
C VAL A 215 11.90 -31.32 -5.43
N PRO A 216 10.84 -31.79 -4.74
CA PRO A 216 10.76 -33.18 -4.35
C PRO A 216 10.68 -34.07 -5.60
N PRO A 217 11.56 -35.08 -5.78
CA PRO A 217 11.66 -35.80 -7.05
C PRO A 217 10.41 -36.63 -7.37
N ASN A 218 9.75 -37.17 -6.35
CA ASN A 218 8.65 -38.14 -6.51
C ASN A 218 7.32 -37.66 -5.93
N ALA A 219 7.17 -36.38 -5.57
CA ALA A 219 5.89 -35.88 -5.08
C ALA A 219 4.94 -35.64 -6.28
N PRO A 220 3.75 -36.27 -6.29
CA PRO A 220 2.74 -35.97 -7.30
C PRO A 220 2.20 -34.54 -7.18
N ILE A 221 2.07 -34.00 -5.96
CA ILE A 221 1.52 -32.66 -5.74
C ILE A 221 2.46 -31.91 -4.82
N VAL A 222 2.89 -30.72 -5.23
CA VAL A 222 3.70 -29.82 -4.42
C VAL A 222 2.92 -28.54 -4.17
N LEU A 223 2.66 -28.24 -2.89
CA LEU A 223 2.04 -26.98 -2.50
C LEU A 223 3.15 -25.97 -2.17
N ALA A 224 3.00 -24.75 -2.67
CA ALA A 224 3.93 -23.67 -2.42
C ALA A 224 3.19 -22.35 -2.18
N GLU A 225 3.78 -21.49 -1.35
CA GLU A 225 3.35 -20.11 -1.23
C GLU A 225 3.79 -19.33 -2.47
N ILE A 226 2.88 -18.53 -3.03
CA ILE A 226 3.14 -17.66 -4.17
C ILE A 226 2.79 -16.22 -3.81
N TYR A 227 3.32 -15.27 -4.58
CA TYR A 227 2.98 -13.87 -4.44
C TYR A 227 2.68 -13.25 -5.82
N PRO A 228 1.40 -13.08 -6.20
CA PRO A 228 1.00 -12.65 -7.54
C PRO A 228 1.63 -11.34 -8.00
N ALA A 229 1.98 -10.44 -7.06
CA ALA A 229 2.65 -9.19 -7.38
C ALA A 229 4.06 -9.35 -7.98
N LEU A 230 4.66 -10.56 -7.95
CA LEU A 230 5.91 -10.87 -8.63
C LEU A 230 5.75 -11.00 -10.16
N VAL A 231 4.53 -11.20 -10.64
CA VAL A 231 4.21 -11.31 -12.07
C VAL A 231 3.50 -10.04 -12.53
N SER A 232 4.06 -9.40 -13.56
CA SER A 232 3.44 -8.22 -14.17
C SER A 232 2.25 -8.64 -15.02
N VAL A 233 1.10 -8.04 -14.76
CA VAL A 233 -0.13 -8.26 -15.53
C VAL A 233 -0.70 -6.94 -16.02
N THR A 234 -1.26 -6.95 -17.23
CA THR A 234 -1.98 -5.80 -17.78
C THR A 234 -3.43 -5.85 -17.28
N ARG A 235 -3.94 -4.73 -16.78
CA ARG A 235 -5.35 -4.63 -16.40
C ARG A 235 -6.23 -4.53 -17.64
N GLU A 236 -7.21 -5.40 -17.74
CA GLU A 236 -8.24 -5.38 -18.78
C GLU A 236 -9.56 -4.86 -18.19
N ALA A 237 -10.21 -3.95 -18.92
CA ALA A 237 -11.46 -3.37 -18.46
C ALA A 237 -12.57 -4.44 -18.37
N GLY A 238 -13.24 -4.52 -17.22
CA GLY A 238 -14.34 -5.47 -16.98
C GLY A 238 -13.90 -6.90 -16.62
N VAL A 239 -12.59 -7.18 -16.53
CA VAL A 239 -12.05 -8.46 -16.06
C VAL A 239 -11.51 -8.29 -14.63
N PRO A 240 -11.96 -9.09 -13.64
CA PRO A 240 -11.39 -9.05 -12.30
C PRO A 240 -9.89 -9.28 -12.32
N LEU A 241 -9.13 -8.41 -11.65
CA LEU A 241 -7.66 -8.48 -11.62
C LEU A 241 -7.18 -9.82 -11.05
N ASP A 242 -7.83 -10.30 -10.00
CA ASP A 242 -7.52 -11.56 -9.32
C ASP A 242 -7.53 -12.74 -10.29
N ARG A 243 -8.51 -12.77 -11.22
CA ARG A 243 -8.60 -13.77 -12.29
C ARG A 243 -7.38 -13.71 -13.22
N THR A 244 -7.03 -12.51 -13.67
CA THR A 244 -5.90 -12.31 -14.58
C THR A 244 -4.58 -12.70 -13.89
N GLN A 245 -4.45 -12.42 -12.60
CA GLN A 245 -3.28 -12.77 -11.81
C GLN A 245 -3.09 -14.27 -11.66
N VAL A 246 -4.13 -15.05 -11.31
CA VAL A 246 -3.97 -16.51 -11.19
C VAL A 246 -3.63 -17.18 -12.52
N ILE A 247 -4.19 -16.69 -13.64
CA ILE A 247 -3.84 -17.19 -14.98
C ILE A 247 -2.37 -16.88 -15.28
N ALA A 248 -1.95 -15.62 -15.14
CA ALA A 248 -0.59 -15.20 -15.43
C ALA A 248 0.45 -15.92 -14.55
N MET A 249 0.12 -16.20 -13.29
CA MET A 249 0.96 -17.02 -12.41
C MET A 249 1.12 -18.45 -12.92
N ALA A 250 0.02 -19.08 -13.38
CA ALA A 250 0.06 -20.45 -13.89
C ALA A 250 0.90 -20.53 -15.17
N GLU A 251 0.71 -19.56 -16.07
CA GLU A 251 1.53 -19.42 -17.28
C GLU A 251 2.99 -19.12 -16.97
N HIS A 252 3.26 -18.29 -15.96
CA HIS A 252 4.62 -17.94 -15.56
C HIS A 252 5.42 -19.15 -15.10
N PHE A 253 4.85 -19.96 -14.20
CA PHE A 253 5.55 -21.15 -13.72
C PHE A 253 5.65 -22.26 -14.77
N ALA A 254 4.63 -22.43 -15.62
CA ALA A 254 4.72 -23.32 -16.78
C ALA A 254 5.83 -22.90 -17.74
N ALA A 255 5.95 -21.61 -18.02
CA ALA A 255 7.01 -21.07 -18.89
C ALA A 255 8.40 -21.20 -18.26
N LEU A 256 8.54 -21.09 -16.93
CA LEU A 256 9.77 -21.35 -16.21
C LEU A 256 10.17 -22.83 -16.28
N ASP A 257 9.20 -23.73 -16.17
CA ASP A 257 9.46 -25.18 -16.20
C ASP A 257 9.85 -25.65 -17.61
N GLY A 258 9.13 -25.16 -18.62
CA GLY A 258 9.44 -25.44 -20.02
C GLY A 258 10.84 -24.98 -20.46
N ARG A 259 11.45 -24.03 -19.75
CA ARG A 259 12.85 -23.59 -19.96
C ARG A 259 13.85 -24.13 -18.92
N GLU A 260 13.43 -25.11 -18.11
CA GLU A 260 14.25 -25.76 -17.07
C GLU A 260 14.78 -24.79 -15.98
N ALA A 261 14.10 -23.66 -15.78
CA ALA A 261 14.46 -22.67 -14.77
C ALA A 261 13.66 -22.81 -13.46
N LEU A 262 12.55 -23.56 -13.48
CA LEU A 262 11.66 -23.68 -12.32
C LEU A 262 12.35 -24.29 -11.10
N ALA A 263 13.24 -25.29 -11.28
CA ALA A 263 13.96 -25.92 -10.16
C ALA A 263 14.65 -24.90 -9.25
N SER A 264 15.31 -23.89 -9.85
CA SER A 264 16.03 -22.85 -9.11
C SER A 264 15.12 -22.00 -8.21
N CYS A 265 13.82 -21.93 -8.50
CA CYS A 265 12.85 -21.23 -7.67
C CYS A 265 12.64 -21.92 -6.31
N PHE A 266 12.92 -23.23 -6.21
CA PHE A 266 12.77 -24.02 -4.99
C PHE A 266 14.03 -24.02 -4.11
N GLU A 267 15.19 -23.65 -4.65
CA GLU A 267 16.51 -23.88 -4.03
C GLU A 267 17.02 -22.71 -3.16
N LEU A 268 16.47 -21.51 -3.41
CA LEU A 268 16.90 -20.26 -2.78
C LEU A 268 18.42 -20.07 -2.80
N PRO A 269 19.06 -20.04 -3.98
CA PRO A 269 20.53 -20.00 -4.08
C PRO A 269 21.14 -18.75 -3.42
N GLY A 270 20.36 -17.69 -3.23
CA GLY A 270 20.78 -16.48 -2.51
C GLY A 270 20.82 -16.62 -0.98
N VAL A 271 20.24 -17.68 -0.43
CA VAL A 271 20.18 -17.93 1.02
C VAL A 271 21.19 -19.02 1.37
N THR A 272 22.41 -18.60 1.69
CA THR A 272 23.54 -19.50 2.01
C THR A 272 23.73 -19.76 3.50
N ASP A 273 23.09 -18.98 4.37
CA ASP A 273 23.21 -19.13 5.82
C ASP A 273 22.43 -20.35 6.29
N ALA A 274 23.13 -21.29 6.96
CA ALA A 274 22.56 -22.58 7.33
C ALA A 274 21.44 -22.46 8.37
N GLU A 275 21.57 -21.52 9.31
CA GLU A 275 20.55 -21.31 10.35
C GLU A 275 19.30 -20.70 9.74
N LEU A 276 19.44 -19.69 8.88
CA LEU A 276 18.30 -19.13 8.17
C LEU A 276 17.60 -20.16 7.27
N ARG A 277 18.36 -21.01 6.56
CA ARG A 277 17.76 -22.11 5.77
C ARG A 277 16.96 -23.06 6.66
N ARG A 278 17.47 -23.33 7.87
CA ARG A 278 16.79 -24.15 8.87
C ARG A 278 15.51 -23.47 9.37
N GLU A 279 15.56 -22.19 9.74
CA GLU A 279 14.39 -21.40 10.17
C GLU A 279 13.29 -21.36 9.09
N ILE A 280 13.68 -21.23 7.81
CA ILE A 280 12.75 -21.26 6.67
C ILE A 280 12.02 -22.61 6.58
N VAL A 281 12.76 -23.72 6.72
CA VAL A 281 12.21 -25.09 6.59
C VAL A 281 11.48 -25.53 7.85
N GLU A 282 11.88 -25.05 9.03
CA GLU A 282 11.29 -25.45 10.31
C GLU A 282 10.06 -24.61 10.67
N GLU A 283 10.02 -23.31 10.36
CA GLU A 283 8.96 -22.42 10.86
C GLU A 283 8.40 -21.42 9.82
N GLU A 284 9.27 -20.69 9.11
CA GLU A 284 8.83 -19.46 8.41
C GLU A 284 8.16 -19.74 7.05
N GLY A 285 8.68 -20.68 6.27
CA GLY A 285 8.29 -20.86 4.87
C GLY A 285 8.91 -19.79 3.97
N TRP A 286 8.54 -19.78 2.68
CA TRP A 286 9.10 -18.85 1.71
C TRP A 286 8.19 -18.66 0.50
N ILE A 287 8.33 -17.54 -0.22
CA ILE A 287 7.61 -17.26 -1.47
C ILE A 287 8.37 -17.87 -2.65
N LEU A 288 7.72 -18.77 -3.39
CA LEU A 288 8.33 -19.49 -4.51
C LEU A 288 8.85 -18.54 -5.57
N GLY A 289 10.13 -18.70 -5.94
CA GLY A 289 10.78 -17.86 -6.96
C GLY A 289 11.29 -16.50 -6.46
N HIS A 290 11.24 -16.23 -5.15
CA HIS A 290 11.88 -15.05 -4.55
C HIS A 290 13.23 -15.41 -3.89
N PRO A 291 14.29 -14.60 -3.98
CA PRO A 291 14.48 -13.55 -4.98
C PRO A 291 14.60 -14.17 -6.38
N ARG A 292 14.05 -13.50 -7.41
CA ARG A 292 14.19 -13.97 -8.80
C ARG A 292 15.66 -13.90 -9.22
N SER A 293 16.29 -15.05 -9.48
CA SER A 293 17.64 -15.10 -10.05
C SER A 293 17.69 -14.54 -11.49
N GLU A 294 16.59 -14.64 -12.25
CA GLU A 294 16.51 -14.24 -13.68
C GLU A 294 16.18 -12.74 -13.94
N LEU A 295 16.05 -11.92 -12.90
CA LEU A 295 15.96 -10.44 -13.02
C LEU A 295 17.17 -9.72 -12.43
N ALA A 296 18.30 -10.43 -12.25
CA ALA A 296 19.57 -9.75 -12.03
C ALA A 296 19.87 -8.87 -13.27
N PRO A 297 19.92 -7.53 -13.17
CA PRO A 297 20.48 -6.72 -14.25
C PRO A 297 21.90 -7.23 -14.54
N PRO A 298 22.37 -7.18 -15.80
CA PRO A 298 23.64 -7.76 -16.18
C PRO A 298 24.73 -7.30 -15.22
N SER A 299 25.47 -8.28 -14.70
CA SER A 299 26.62 -8.10 -13.84
C SER A 299 27.50 -6.96 -14.35
N LYS A 300 27.60 -5.88 -13.56
CA LYS A 300 28.76 -5.00 -13.63
C LYS A 300 29.98 -5.78 -13.14
N PRO A 301 31.18 -5.51 -13.67
CA PRO A 301 32.36 -6.31 -13.43
C PRO A 301 32.65 -6.40 -11.93
N THR A 302 33.11 -7.59 -11.54
CA THR A 302 33.52 -8.00 -10.20
C THR A 302 34.15 -6.87 -9.39
N ARG A 303 33.38 -6.35 -8.43
CA ARG A 303 33.95 -5.71 -7.24
C ARG A 303 33.83 -6.68 -6.10
N SER A 304 34.97 -6.97 -5.48
CA SER A 304 35.11 -7.66 -4.20
C SER A 304 33.98 -7.30 -3.23
N ARG A 305 33.48 -8.33 -2.54
CA ARG A 305 32.51 -8.31 -1.42
C ARG A 305 32.46 -6.94 -0.73
N PRO A 306 31.33 -6.20 -0.75
CA PRO A 306 31.23 -5.02 0.10
C PRO A 306 31.24 -5.48 1.58
N PRO A 307 31.68 -4.62 2.51
CA PRO A 307 31.57 -4.91 3.93
C PRO A 307 30.09 -5.14 4.30
N SER A 308 29.84 -5.64 5.52
CA SER A 308 28.56 -5.46 6.23
C SER A 308 27.88 -4.16 5.79
N ARG A 309 26.57 -4.20 5.44
CA ARG A 309 25.66 -3.08 5.14
C ARG A 309 26.40 -1.74 5.34
N PRO A 310 26.72 -0.94 4.29
CA PRO A 310 27.42 0.32 4.54
C PRO A 310 26.68 1.02 5.67
N PRO A 311 27.36 1.37 6.78
CA PRO A 311 26.70 1.87 7.97
C PRO A 311 26.31 3.31 7.65
N TYR A 312 25.27 3.46 6.82
CA TYR A 312 24.59 4.72 6.65
C TYR A 312 23.92 4.97 7.98
N ASP A 313 24.58 5.80 8.77
CA ASP A 313 24.03 6.36 9.97
C ASP A 313 22.99 7.40 9.55
N TYR A 314 21.72 7.03 9.67
CA TYR A 314 20.60 7.93 9.43
C TYR A 314 19.47 7.61 10.39
N ILE A 315 18.72 8.66 10.72
CA ILE A 315 17.58 8.59 11.63
C ILE A 315 16.46 7.80 10.96
N ARG A 316 15.92 6.80 11.67
CA ARG A 316 14.86 5.91 11.14
C ARG A 316 13.48 6.19 11.71
N ALA A 317 13.38 6.96 12.79
CA ALA A 317 12.13 7.31 13.42
C ALA A 317 11.52 8.54 12.70
N PRO A 318 10.35 8.43 12.04
CA PRO A 318 9.77 9.54 11.28
C PRO A 318 9.54 10.80 12.11
N GLY A 319 9.09 10.65 13.36
CA GLY A 319 8.92 11.78 14.27
C GLY A 319 10.24 12.50 14.57
N GLU A 320 11.34 11.76 14.72
CA GLU A 320 12.67 12.34 14.97
C GLU A 320 13.24 13.02 13.72
N ILE A 321 12.98 12.46 12.52
CA ILE A 321 13.35 13.10 11.25
C ILE A 321 12.64 14.45 11.12
N THR A 322 11.32 14.49 11.33
CA THR A 322 10.55 15.73 11.28
C THR A 322 11.04 16.72 12.33
N ARG A 323 11.19 16.29 13.59
CA ARG A 323 11.68 17.12 14.69
C ARG A 323 13.04 17.76 14.36
N ARG A 324 14.03 16.96 13.97
CA ARG A 324 15.35 17.47 13.55
C ARG A 324 15.29 18.36 12.32
N SER A 325 14.42 18.05 11.36
CA SER A 325 14.26 18.89 10.17
C SER A 325 13.79 20.30 10.55
N PHE A 326 12.79 20.43 11.43
CA PHE A 326 12.33 21.74 11.90
C PHE A 326 13.35 22.43 12.82
N GLU A 327 14.17 21.70 13.58
CA GLU A 327 15.31 22.29 14.30
C GLU A 327 16.32 22.93 13.34
N ILE A 328 16.72 22.21 12.28
CA ILE A 328 17.63 22.72 11.26
C ILE A 328 17.03 23.95 10.57
N ILE A 329 15.77 23.86 10.13
CA ILE A 329 15.08 24.97 9.46
C ILE A 329 15.04 26.21 10.36
N ARG A 330 14.69 26.10 11.64
CA ARG A 330 14.67 27.25 12.56
C ARG A 330 16.06 27.84 12.84
N SER A 331 17.13 27.05 12.66
CA SER A 331 18.50 27.55 12.77
C SER A 331 19.00 28.27 11.50
N GLU A 332 18.45 27.91 10.34
CA GLU A 332 18.82 28.48 9.04
C GLU A 332 17.90 29.64 8.62
N LEU A 333 16.70 29.72 9.22
CA LEU A 333 15.69 30.70 8.86
C LEU A 333 15.45 31.73 9.97
N ASP A 334 15.72 32.99 9.65
CA ASP A 334 15.23 34.11 10.46
C ASP A 334 13.76 34.43 10.13
N VAL A 335 12.86 33.94 10.97
CA VAL A 335 11.42 34.22 10.86
C VAL A 335 10.99 35.51 11.57
N SER A 336 11.91 36.24 12.22
CA SER A 336 11.56 37.44 13.00
C SER A 336 11.06 38.61 12.14
N ALA A 337 11.44 38.63 10.86
CA ALA A 337 10.97 39.60 9.88
C ALA A 337 9.57 39.26 9.31
N LEU A 338 9.04 38.05 9.57
CA LEU A 338 7.74 37.63 9.09
C LEU A 338 6.64 37.97 10.10
N PRO A 339 5.40 38.25 9.65
CA PRO A 339 4.26 38.35 10.55
C PRO A 339 4.11 37.09 11.42
N PRO A 340 3.81 37.21 12.73
CA PRO A 340 3.71 36.05 13.61
C PRO A 340 2.69 34.99 13.17
N ASP A 341 1.63 35.40 12.50
CA ASP A 341 0.59 34.52 11.96
C ASP A 341 0.99 33.82 10.64
N VAL A 342 2.09 34.25 10.02
CA VAL A 342 2.65 33.69 8.77
C VAL A 342 3.91 32.87 9.03
N ALA A 343 4.64 33.12 10.13
CA ALA A 343 5.87 32.41 10.45
C ALA A 343 5.73 30.87 10.49
N PRO A 344 4.67 30.26 11.09
CA PRO A 344 4.47 28.80 11.05
C PRO A 344 4.29 28.25 9.62
N LEU A 345 3.68 29.05 8.74
CA LEU A 345 3.49 28.71 7.34
C LEU A 345 4.81 28.74 6.59
N ALA A 346 5.64 29.76 6.82
CA ALA A 346 6.95 29.88 6.19
C ALA A 346 7.85 28.69 6.51
N LEU A 347 7.91 28.26 7.77
CA LEU A 347 8.67 27.09 8.20
C LEU A 347 8.28 25.82 7.43
N ARG A 348 6.97 25.62 7.21
CA ARG A 348 6.45 24.44 6.51
C ARG A 348 6.65 24.50 5.00
N VAL A 349 6.57 25.70 4.41
CA VAL A 349 6.90 25.91 2.99
C VAL A 349 8.39 25.63 2.74
N VAL A 350 9.28 26.07 3.63
CA VAL A 350 10.71 25.72 3.58
C VAL A 350 10.91 24.21 3.74
N HIS A 351 10.25 23.58 4.72
CA HIS A 351 10.33 22.14 4.92
C HIS A 351 9.93 21.34 3.67
N ALA A 352 8.84 21.72 3.02
CA ALA A 352 8.33 21.02 1.84
C ALA A 352 9.18 21.20 0.59
N SER A 353 10.00 22.25 0.54
CA SER A 353 10.84 22.57 -0.64
C SER A 353 12.32 22.27 -0.44
N GLY A 354 12.79 22.21 0.80
CA GLY A 354 14.21 22.09 1.12
C GLY A 354 15.02 23.35 0.78
N MET A 355 14.37 24.51 0.66
CA MET A 355 14.99 25.77 0.22
C MET A 355 14.74 26.89 1.26
N PRO A 356 15.62 27.11 2.25
CA PRO A 356 15.45 28.16 3.26
C PRO A 356 15.23 29.56 2.69
N GLU A 357 15.87 29.87 1.55
CA GLU A 357 15.83 31.18 0.94
C GLU A 357 14.46 31.57 0.36
N VAL A 358 13.50 30.63 0.24
CA VAL A 358 12.13 30.97 -0.22
C VAL A 358 11.37 31.80 0.80
N ALA A 359 11.75 31.75 2.08
CA ALA A 359 11.08 32.55 3.10
C ALA A 359 11.26 34.06 2.88
N ALA A 360 12.39 34.50 2.32
CA ALA A 360 12.62 35.91 1.98
C ALA A 360 11.72 36.41 0.83
N ASP A 361 11.23 35.48 0.00
CA ASP A 361 10.31 35.79 -1.09
C ASP A 361 8.83 35.76 -0.65
N LEU A 362 8.53 35.31 0.58
CA LEU A 362 7.15 35.26 1.06
C LEU A 362 6.61 36.67 1.30
N VAL A 363 5.43 36.91 0.76
CA VAL A 363 4.68 38.14 0.92
C VAL A 363 3.26 37.83 1.36
N SER A 364 2.71 38.65 2.23
CA SER A 364 1.36 38.47 2.76
C SER A 364 0.69 39.80 3.04
N SER A 365 -0.63 39.84 2.90
CA SER A 365 -1.42 40.93 3.47
C SER A 365 -1.43 40.85 5.00
N ALA A 366 -1.71 41.96 5.68
CA ALA A 366 -1.85 41.99 7.13
C ALA A 366 -2.96 41.01 7.59
N GLY A 367 -2.66 40.17 8.60
CA GLY A 367 -3.62 39.23 9.20
C GLY A 367 -4.03 38.05 8.33
N ALA A 368 -3.34 37.78 7.21
CA ALA A 368 -3.71 36.72 6.27
C ALA A 368 -3.69 35.32 6.91
N GLY A 369 -2.74 35.05 7.81
CA GLY A 369 -2.65 33.77 8.51
C GLY A 369 -3.85 33.57 9.43
N GLN A 370 -4.23 34.63 10.18
CA GLN A 370 -5.41 34.60 11.05
C GLN A 370 -6.71 34.44 10.25
N ALA A 371 -6.84 35.11 9.09
CA ALA A 371 -8.00 34.95 8.22
C ALA A 371 -8.15 33.50 7.73
N GLY A 372 -7.04 32.85 7.33
CA GLY A 372 -7.03 31.44 6.94
C GLY A 372 -7.40 30.49 8.07
N LEU A 373 -6.85 30.70 9.27
CA LEU A 373 -7.19 29.91 10.46
C LEU A 373 -8.67 30.03 10.81
N GLY A 374 -9.21 31.26 10.81
CA GLY A 374 -10.62 31.52 11.07
C GLY A 374 -11.54 30.85 10.04
N ALA A 375 -11.19 30.93 8.75
CA ALA A 375 -11.94 30.29 7.67
C ALA A 375 -11.96 28.75 7.81
N LEU A 376 -10.80 28.12 8.05
CA LEU A 376 -10.73 26.67 8.29
C LEU A 376 -11.54 26.22 9.51
N ALA A 377 -11.52 27.01 10.59
CA ALA A 377 -12.29 26.71 11.78
C ALA A 377 -13.80 26.85 11.53
N ALA A 378 -14.21 27.75 10.64
CA ALA A 378 -15.60 27.93 10.22
C ALA A 378 -16.09 26.90 9.20
N GLY A 379 -15.26 25.94 8.78
CA GLY A 379 -15.63 24.90 7.81
C GLY A 379 -15.55 25.36 6.35
N ALA A 380 -14.79 26.43 6.06
CA ALA A 380 -14.65 26.96 4.71
C ALA A 380 -14.15 25.91 3.70
N PRO A 381 -14.69 25.88 2.47
CA PRO A 381 -14.16 25.01 1.43
C PRO A 381 -12.76 25.46 1.00
N ILE A 382 -11.92 24.49 0.66
CA ILE A 382 -10.57 24.69 0.13
C ILE A 382 -10.60 24.42 -1.37
N LEU A 383 -10.50 25.48 -2.17
CA LEU A 383 -10.59 25.43 -3.63
C LEU A 383 -9.18 25.38 -4.23
N CYS A 384 -8.76 24.22 -4.69
CA CYS A 384 -7.44 23.97 -5.25
C CYS A 384 -7.44 24.12 -6.77
N ASP A 385 -6.41 24.75 -7.34
CA ASP A 385 -6.28 24.87 -8.79
C ASP A 385 -6.09 23.50 -9.48
N VAL A 386 -5.21 22.64 -8.95
CA VAL A 386 -4.90 21.30 -9.50
C VAL A 386 -4.93 20.19 -8.46
N ARG A 387 -5.08 18.94 -8.93
CA ARG A 387 -5.14 17.72 -8.09
C ARG A 387 -3.94 17.54 -7.15
N MET A 388 -2.74 17.90 -7.61
CA MET A 388 -1.52 17.75 -6.79
C MET A 388 -1.54 18.61 -5.52
N VAL A 389 -2.19 19.78 -5.55
CA VAL A 389 -2.38 20.60 -4.35
C VAL A 389 -3.30 19.87 -3.39
N ALA A 390 -4.47 19.44 -3.86
CA ALA A 390 -5.46 18.73 -3.04
C ALA A 390 -4.92 17.42 -2.43
N ALA A 391 -4.10 16.68 -3.18
CA ALA A 391 -3.48 15.43 -2.72
C ALA A 391 -2.42 15.65 -1.64
N GLY A 392 -1.80 16.83 -1.58
CA GLY A 392 -0.82 17.18 -0.55
C GLY A 392 -1.45 17.70 0.75
N ILE A 393 -2.76 17.96 0.78
CA ILE A 393 -3.45 18.46 1.97
C ILE A 393 -3.68 17.31 2.95
N MET A 394 -3.43 17.55 4.24
CA MET A 394 -3.67 16.62 5.35
C MET A 394 -5.17 16.52 5.67
N GLN A 395 -5.97 16.03 4.71
CA GLN A 395 -7.43 16.03 4.80
C GLN A 395 -7.96 15.31 6.05
N ALA A 396 -7.27 14.25 6.50
CA ALA A 396 -7.59 13.53 7.73
C ALA A 396 -7.50 14.37 9.02
N ARG A 397 -6.90 15.56 8.97
CA ARG A 397 -6.77 16.51 10.08
C ARG A 397 -7.76 17.68 9.99
N LEU A 398 -8.61 17.73 8.96
CA LEU A 398 -9.70 18.69 8.84
C LEU A 398 -10.90 18.24 9.69
N THR A 399 -11.10 18.86 10.85
CA THR A 399 -12.16 18.47 11.80
C THR A 399 -13.47 19.23 11.63
N ALA A 400 -13.45 20.39 10.95
CA ALA A 400 -14.63 21.24 10.74
C ALA A 400 -15.43 20.93 9.46
N GLY A 401 -15.20 19.76 8.84
CA GLY A 401 -15.94 19.36 7.63
C GLY A 401 -15.58 20.12 6.35
N ASN A 402 -14.43 20.79 6.32
CA ASN A 402 -13.94 21.54 5.15
C ASN A 402 -13.87 20.64 3.90
N GLU A 403 -14.58 21.02 2.85
CA GLU A 403 -14.52 20.33 1.55
C GLU A 403 -13.24 20.70 0.80
N VAL A 404 -12.56 19.73 0.17
CA VAL A 404 -11.43 20.01 -0.73
C VAL A 404 -11.87 19.79 -2.18
N VAL A 405 -11.90 20.87 -2.94
CA VAL A 405 -12.46 20.90 -4.30
C VAL A 405 -11.38 21.26 -5.30
N VAL A 406 -11.34 20.58 -6.44
CA VAL A 406 -10.34 20.84 -7.49
C VAL A 406 -10.98 21.56 -8.68
N ALA A 407 -10.47 22.75 -8.99
CA ALA A 407 -10.92 23.58 -10.12
C ALA A 407 -10.72 22.87 -11.46
N LEU A 408 -9.55 22.25 -11.67
CA LEU A 408 -9.23 21.48 -12.88
C LEU A 408 -10.27 20.38 -13.20
N ASP A 409 -10.92 19.82 -12.17
CA ASP A 409 -11.85 18.69 -12.27
C ASP A 409 -13.32 19.11 -12.39
N GLN A 410 -13.61 20.42 -12.41
CA GLN A 410 -14.98 20.88 -12.45
C GLN A 410 -15.69 20.41 -13.73
N PRO A 411 -16.89 19.81 -13.62
CA PRO A 411 -17.66 19.38 -14.77
C PRO A 411 -17.83 20.52 -15.78
N GLY A 412 -17.49 20.29 -17.04
CA GLY A 412 -17.60 21.31 -18.09
C GLY A 412 -16.44 22.33 -18.15
N ALA A 413 -15.46 22.31 -17.23
CA ALA A 413 -14.31 23.23 -17.29
C ALA A 413 -13.50 23.09 -18.59
N ALA A 414 -13.34 21.85 -19.09
CA ALA A 414 -12.65 21.61 -20.36
C ALA A 414 -13.41 22.19 -21.57
N LYS A 415 -14.75 22.15 -21.53
CA LYS A 415 -15.60 22.72 -22.57
C LYS A 415 -15.55 24.25 -22.53
N LEU A 416 -15.76 24.83 -21.36
CA LEU A 416 -15.70 26.29 -21.15
C LEU A 416 -14.35 26.86 -21.57
N ALA A 417 -13.25 26.19 -21.22
CA ALA A 417 -11.90 26.58 -21.65
C ALA A 417 -11.76 26.67 -23.18
N ALA A 418 -12.32 25.71 -23.91
CA ALA A 418 -12.29 25.72 -25.38
C ALA A 418 -13.15 26.85 -25.98
N GLU A 419 -14.26 27.20 -25.33
CA GLU A 419 -15.21 28.23 -25.80
C GLU A 419 -14.76 29.66 -25.48
N THR A 420 -13.97 29.85 -24.42
CA THR A 420 -13.60 31.17 -23.88
C THR A 420 -12.10 31.49 -24.01
N SER A 421 -11.31 30.61 -24.64
CA SER A 421 -9.84 30.73 -24.72
C SER A 421 -9.13 30.79 -23.36
N LEU A 422 -9.79 30.33 -22.30
CA LEU A 422 -9.19 30.16 -20.98
C LEU A 422 -8.41 28.85 -20.91
N THR A 423 -7.44 28.78 -20.00
CA THR A 423 -6.89 27.47 -19.60
C THR A 423 -7.93 26.67 -18.82
N ARG A 424 -7.84 25.34 -18.85
CA ARG A 424 -8.79 24.45 -18.14
C ARG A 424 -8.95 24.80 -16.66
N THR A 425 -7.86 25.08 -15.96
CA THR A 425 -7.91 25.44 -14.54
C THR A 425 -8.55 26.81 -14.31
N ALA A 426 -8.29 27.80 -15.18
CA ALA A 426 -8.93 29.10 -15.12
C ALA A 426 -10.45 29.01 -15.34
N ALA A 427 -10.88 28.25 -16.35
CA ALA A 427 -12.29 27.93 -16.58
C ALA A 427 -12.91 27.16 -15.41
N GLY A 428 -12.13 26.28 -14.77
CA GLY A 428 -12.53 25.59 -13.55
C GLY A 428 -12.84 26.53 -12.39
N LEU A 429 -12.05 27.59 -12.20
CA LEU A 429 -12.32 28.61 -11.19
C LEU A 429 -13.54 29.45 -11.52
N GLU A 430 -13.78 29.75 -12.80
CA GLU A 430 -15.01 30.44 -13.22
C GLU A 430 -16.26 29.66 -12.80
N ARG A 431 -16.23 28.34 -12.93
CA ARG A 431 -17.32 27.48 -12.43
C ARG A 431 -17.45 27.44 -10.90
N LEU A 432 -16.42 27.84 -10.18
CA LEU A 432 -16.39 27.89 -8.72
C LEU A 432 -16.56 29.31 -8.17
N ALA A 433 -16.75 30.33 -9.03
CA ALA A 433 -16.74 31.73 -8.61
C ALA A 433 -17.77 32.04 -7.51
N GLU A 434 -18.97 31.45 -7.61
CA GLU A 434 -20.02 31.60 -6.58
C GLU A 434 -19.62 31.02 -5.21
N ARG A 435 -18.68 30.06 -5.20
CA ARG A 435 -18.17 29.42 -3.99
C ARG A 435 -16.98 30.15 -3.37
N PHE A 436 -16.57 31.30 -3.90
CA PHE A 436 -15.45 32.05 -3.35
C PHE A 436 -15.76 32.65 -1.99
N ASP A 437 -17.02 32.94 -1.67
CA ASP A 437 -17.37 33.60 -0.42
C ASP A 437 -16.92 32.77 0.79
N GLY A 438 -16.04 33.36 1.60
CA GLY A 438 -15.47 32.69 2.77
C GLY A 438 -14.48 31.55 2.47
N ALA A 439 -14.22 31.21 1.21
CA ALA A 439 -13.37 30.08 0.84
C ALA A 439 -11.87 30.37 0.97
N ILE A 440 -11.08 29.29 1.09
CA ILE A 440 -9.63 29.34 0.95
C ILE A 440 -9.28 28.88 -0.45
N VAL A 441 -8.83 29.79 -1.31
CA VAL A 441 -8.44 29.45 -2.68
C VAL A 441 -6.93 29.24 -2.74
N VAL A 442 -6.51 28.10 -3.28
CA VAL A 442 -5.12 27.64 -3.27
C VAL A 442 -4.66 27.42 -4.70
N ILE A 443 -3.77 28.30 -5.18
CA ILE A 443 -3.20 28.22 -6.52
C ILE A 443 -1.76 27.75 -6.40
N GLY A 444 -1.49 26.48 -6.71
CA GLY A 444 -0.16 25.90 -6.59
C GLY A 444 0.56 25.65 -7.91
N ASN A 445 -0.12 25.77 -9.05
CA ASN A 445 0.46 25.42 -10.35
C ASN A 445 0.19 26.44 -11.45
N ALA A 446 -1.05 26.87 -11.65
CA ALA A 446 -1.43 27.61 -12.86
C ALA A 446 -1.48 29.13 -12.64
N PRO A 447 -0.54 29.94 -13.18
CA PRO A 447 -0.58 31.40 -13.05
C PRO A 447 -1.85 32.01 -13.67
N THR A 448 -2.33 31.43 -14.77
CA THR A 448 -3.57 31.83 -15.44
C THR A 448 -4.80 31.66 -14.56
N ALA A 449 -4.79 30.70 -13.63
CA ALA A 449 -5.87 30.55 -12.66
C ALA A 449 -5.86 31.68 -11.64
N LEU A 450 -4.67 32.12 -11.21
CA LEU A 450 -4.56 33.25 -10.28
C LEU A 450 -5.00 34.57 -10.94
N PHE A 451 -4.61 34.83 -12.19
CA PHE A 451 -5.15 35.97 -12.95
C PHE A 451 -6.67 35.89 -13.08
N ARG A 452 -7.21 34.74 -13.50
CA ARG A 452 -8.65 34.59 -13.68
C ARG A 452 -9.43 34.80 -12.38
N LEU A 453 -8.88 34.36 -11.24
CA LEU A 453 -9.48 34.64 -9.92
C LEU A 453 -9.61 36.15 -9.67
N LEU A 454 -8.56 36.92 -9.95
CA LEU A 454 -8.57 38.37 -9.74
C LEU A 454 -9.56 39.07 -10.69
N GLU A 455 -9.61 38.62 -11.95
CA GLU A 455 -10.59 39.11 -12.93
C GLU A 455 -12.03 38.82 -12.47
N LEU A 456 -12.32 37.59 -12.01
CA LEU A 456 -13.65 37.23 -11.52
C LEU A 456 -14.09 38.10 -10.33
N VAL A 457 -13.18 38.38 -9.39
CA VAL A 457 -13.50 39.28 -8.26
C VAL A 457 -13.71 40.72 -8.76
N ALA A 458 -12.92 41.19 -9.73
CA ALA A 458 -13.14 42.49 -10.36
C ALA A 458 -14.49 42.57 -11.10
N GLU A 459 -14.93 41.45 -11.68
CA GLU A 459 -16.24 41.26 -12.33
C GLU A 459 -17.41 41.15 -11.32
N GLY A 460 -17.13 41.13 -10.01
CA GLY A 460 -18.12 41.13 -8.94
C GLY A 460 -18.35 39.79 -8.26
N ALA A 461 -17.51 38.77 -8.52
CA ALA A 461 -17.55 37.52 -7.76
C ALA A 461 -17.24 37.77 -6.26
N PRO A 462 -17.77 36.93 -5.36
CA PRO A 462 -17.45 37.00 -3.94
C PRO A 462 -15.94 36.90 -3.67
N ARG A 463 -15.50 37.49 -2.56
CA ARG A 463 -14.09 37.50 -2.18
C ARG A 463 -13.74 36.25 -1.35
N PRO A 464 -12.66 35.53 -1.68
CA PRO A 464 -12.10 34.51 -0.82
C PRO A 464 -11.73 35.06 0.56
N ALA A 465 -11.87 34.22 1.60
CA ALA A 465 -11.34 34.53 2.94
C ALA A 465 -9.81 34.55 2.95
N LEU A 466 -9.18 33.74 2.09
CA LEU A 466 -7.73 33.72 1.89
C LEU A 466 -7.38 33.18 0.50
N VAL A 467 -6.40 33.80 -0.17
CA VAL A 467 -5.74 33.25 -1.36
C VAL A 467 -4.30 32.84 -1.03
N LEU A 468 -3.99 31.57 -1.26
CA LEU A 468 -2.62 31.03 -1.21
C LEU A 468 -2.04 31.01 -2.64
N GLY A 469 -1.22 32.01 -2.96
CA GLY A 469 -0.66 32.27 -4.29
C GLY A 469 0.74 31.67 -4.47
N PHE A 470 0.80 30.39 -4.83
CA PHE A 470 2.04 29.65 -5.08
C PHE A 470 2.17 29.07 -6.50
N PRO A 471 1.59 29.63 -7.60
CA PRO A 471 1.87 29.09 -8.92
C PRO A 471 3.37 29.17 -9.23
N VAL A 472 3.92 28.06 -9.74
CA VAL A 472 5.30 27.96 -10.22
C VAL A 472 5.32 28.14 -11.73
N GLY A 473 6.33 28.81 -12.25
CA GLY A 473 6.48 28.89 -13.70
C GLY A 473 7.42 29.99 -14.16
N PHE A 474 7.84 29.86 -15.42
CA PHE A 474 8.68 30.85 -16.09
C PHE A 474 7.88 31.96 -16.79
N VAL A 475 6.58 31.74 -16.99
CA VAL A 475 5.68 32.66 -17.70
C VAL A 475 4.47 32.93 -16.82
N GLY A 476 4.21 34.19 -16.49
CA GLY A 476 3.02 34.64 -15.76
C GLY A 476 3.04 34.38 -14.25
N ALA A 477 3.91 33.52 -13.74
CA ALA A 477 3.93 33.17 -12.31
C ALA A 477 4.31 34.37 -11.43
N ALA A 478 5.39 35.08 -11.76
CA ALA A 478 5.81 36.25 -10.99
C ALA A 478 4.77 37.37 -11.09
N GLU A 479 4.24 37.59 -12.29
CA GLU A 479 3.29 38.66 -12.61
C GLU A 479 1.93 38.42 -11.94
N SER A 480 1.41 37.20 -11.97
CA SER A 480 0.14 36.84 -11.30
C SER A 480 0.20 37.00 -9.78
N LYS A 481 1.32 36.62 -9.16
CA LYS A 481 1.52 36.77 -7.72
C LYS A 481 1.76 38.23 -7.33
N ALA A 482 2.44 39.00 -8.17
CA ALA A 482 2.55 40.45 -7.99
C ALA A 482 1.18 41.15 -8.14
N ALA A 483 0.35 40.72 -9.10
CA ALA A 483 -1.02 41.20 -9.26
C ALA A 483 -1.90 40.86 -8.04
N LEU A 484 -1.75 39.65 -7.49
CA LEU A 484 -2.39 39.28 -6.22
C LEU A 484 -1.89 40.18 -5.08
N ALA A 485 -0.59 40.45 -5.00
CA ALA A 485 -0.05 41.30 -3.94
C ALA A 485 -0.50 42.76 -4.03
N ALA A 486 -0.74 43.25 -5.25
CA ALA A 486 -1.22 44.60 -5.54
C ALA A 486 -2.76 44.69 -5.63
N ASN A 487 -3.50 43.63 -5.28
CA ASN A 487 -4.95 43.61 -5.48
C ASN A 487 -5.65 44.73 -4.69
N GLU A 488 -6.56 45.46 -5.33
CA GLU A 488 -7.32 46.56 -4.72
C GLU A 488 -8.63 46.08 -4.06
N PHE A 489 -8.93 44.79 -4.18
CA PHE A 489 -10.18 44.18 -3.73
C PHE A 489 -10.18 43.83 -2.22
N GLY A 490 -9.03 44.00 -1.56
CA GLY A 490 -8.85 43.67 -0.15
C GLY A 490 -8.89 42.18 0.15
N ILE A 491 -8.51 41.34 -0.83
CA ILE A 491 -8.45 39.88 -0.65
C ILE A 491 -7.23 39.55 0.24
N PRO A 492 -7.42 38.88 1.39
CA PRO A 492 -6.29 38.42 2.18
C PRO A 492 -5.47 37.39 1.39
N PHE A 493 -4.14 37.50 1.41
CA PHE A 493 -3.29 36.59 0.66
C PHE A 493 -1.98 36.25 1.37
N ILE A 494 -1.44 35.09 1.02
CA ILE A 494 -0.05 34.71 1.26
C ILE A 494 0.49 34.13 -0.05
N ALA A 495 1.58 34.68 -0.56
CA ALA A 495 2.15 34.32 -1.85
C ALA A 495 3.68 34.31 -1.80
N LEU A 496 4.29 33.75 -2.83
CA LEU A 496 5.74 33.75 -3.01
C LEU A 496 6.11 34.65 -4.19
N ASN A 497 7.02 35.61 -4.03
CA ASN A 497 7.47 36.42 -5.15
C ASN A 497 8.24 35.60 -6.21
N GLY A 498 8.37 36.17 -7.42
CA GLY A 498 9.17 35.58 -8.49
C GLY A 498 8.58 34.28 -9.07
N ARG A 499 9.44 33.37 -9.55
CA ARG A 499 9.03 32.18 -10.33
C ARG A 499 8.76 30.93 -9.49
N ARG A 500 9.27 30.90 -8.27
CA ARG A 500 9.19 29.74 -7.37
C ARG A 500 7.75 29.54 -6.88
N GLY A 501 7.45 28.33 -6.44
CA GLY A 501 6.13 27.94 -5.98
C GLY A 501 5.97 26.43 -6.13
N GLY A 502 4.76 25.99 -6.44
CA GLY A 502 4.45 24.60 -6.76
C GLY A 502 3.48 24.00 -5.76
N SER A 503 2.88 22.88 -6.18
CA SER A 503 1.83 22.24 -5.40
C SER A 503 2.28 21.77 -4.01
N ALA A 504 3.56 21.41 -3.84
CA ALA A 504 4.12 21.02 -2.55
C ALA A 504 4.18 22.20 -1.55
N MET A 505 4.63 23.37 -2.00
CA MET A 505 4.63 24.58 -1.15
C MET A 505 3.20 25.05 -0.85
N ALA A 506 2.32 25.02 -1.87
CA ALA A 506 0.92 25.40 -1.72
C ALA A 506 0.17 24.52 -0.70
N SER A 507 0.34 23.19 -0.78
CA SER A 507 -0.27 22.27 0.16
C SER A 507 0.36 22.36 1.55
N ALA A 508 1.67 22.57 1.65
CA ALA A 508 2.34 22.82 2.93
C ALA A 508 1.80 24.08 3.62
N ALA A 509 1.50 25.12 2.85
CA ALA A 509 0.87 26.34 3.35
C ALA A 509 -0.52 26.08 3.95
N VAL A 510 -1.37 25.33 3.25
CA VAL A 510 -2.67 24.88 3.80
C VAL A 510 -2.46 24.06 5.07
N ASN A 511 -1.54 23.09 5.03
CA ASN A 511 -1.30 22.22 6.17
C ASN A 511 -0.74 22.97 7.40
N ALA A 512 -0.09 24.12 7.20
CA ALA A 512 0.33 24.99 8.30
C ALA A 512 -0.87 25.56 9.05
N LEU A 513 -1.88 25.99 8.31
CA LEU A 513 -3.13 26.49 8.86
C LEU A 513 -3.90 25.35 9.58
N ILE A 514 -3.95 24.15 8.99
CA ILE A 514 -4.61 22.98 9.61
C ILE A 514 -4.03 22.65 10.99
N LEU A 515 -2.71 22.78 11.17
CA LEU A 515 -2.04 22.42 12.41
C LEU A 515 -1.99 23.58 13.42
N GLY A 516 -2.47 24.77 13.08
CA GLY A 516 -2.54 25.91 13.99
C GLY A 516 -1.20 26.33 14.60
N GLY A 517 -0.08 26.00 13.93
CA GLY A 517 1.27 26.23 14.46
C GLY A 517 1.73 25.27 15.57
N ALA A 518 0.94 24.26 15.95
CA ALA A 518 1.28 23.33 17.04
C ALA A 518 2.39 22.31 16.70
N ASP A 519 2.69 22.13 15.40
CA ASP A 519 3.69 21.19 14.86
C ASP A 519 4.72 21.88 13.94
N ALA A 520 4.78 23.23 13.93
CA ALA A 520 5.69 24.02 13.08
C ALA A 520 6.93 24.49 13.82
#